data_AF-A0A8I0M8R9-F1
#
_entry.id   AF-A0A8I0M8R9-F1
#
_cell.length_a   1.000
_cell.length_b   1.000
_cell.length_c   1.000
_cell.angle_alpha   90.00
_cell.angle_beta   90.00
_cell.angle_gamma   90.00
#
_symmetry.space_group_name_H-M   'P 1'
#
loop_
_entity.id
_entity.type
_entity.pdbx_description
1 polymer ?
#
loop_
_entity_poly.entity_id
_entity_poly.type
_entity_poly.pdbx_seq_one_letter_code
_entity_poly.pdbx_strand_id
1 'polypeptide(L)'
;MRHQENTRAGRTPAPAPLATLAAMATLAFALAGCASKGPQGYGAPSAQQETAAQAQQQLQNAQQATQVDNAQTYLDLITQMQQAGQWYASLAHTEAFEQQYGVNPESRLMRADALRNTGQVEQARQAYLALLQGATTARARRGLGLLYASQGQYGQAVEQLDKARQLNPIDANVLSDLAYAHMLDGRLAAAQMPIMQASQLAPANARVQLNMALFWLASGNQAQASQLLRQLAQPQAKGALPMIDQTSLQTLQAQLASVRDAVRLRGDSLPAEASAGAAVSSAPVLPSVLPPALPPVPTLGTRPEARATEALPETLPAGITRRILLSEPPGAAGAAPASPL
;
A
#
# COMPACT_ATOMS: atom_id res chain seq x y z
N MET A 1 -32.03 -59.98 2.32
CA MET A 1 -31.46 -59.91 3.69
C MET A 1 -31.87 -58.53 4.25
N ARG A 2 -33.00 -58.40 4.92
CA ARG A 2 -33.28 -58.59 6.37
C ARG A 2 -32.59 -57.56 7.30
N HIS A 3 -33.46 -56.80 7.99
CA HIS A 3 -33.35 -56.19 9.34
C HIS A 3 -32.33 -55.05 9.56
N GLN A 4 -32.55 -54.01 10.37
CA GLN A 4 -33.64 -53.69 11.30
C GLN A 4 -33.57 -52.19 11.70
N GLU A 5 -34.73 -51.64 12.07
CA GLU A 5 -34.94 -50.40 12.82
C GLU A 5 -34.25 -50.41 14.19
N ASN A 6 -33.89 -49.24 14.75
CA ASN A 6 -34.24 -48.98 16.14
C ASN A 6 -34.43 -47.49 16.46
N THR A 7 -35.64 -47.21 16.94
CA THR A 7 -36.18 -46.02 17.58
C THR A 7 -35.79 -45.90 19.05
N ARG A 8 -35.71 -44.66 19.58
CA ARG A 8 -36.36 -44.16 20.83
C ARG A 8 -35.76 -42.79 21.19
N ALA A 9 -36.50 -41.67 21.13
CA ALA A 9 -37.61 -41.24 21.98
C ALA A 9 -37.20 -40.88 23.42
N GLY A 10 -37.13 -39.56 23.66
CA GLY A 10 -37.89 -38.93 24.74
C GLY A 10 -37.15 -38.48 26.00
N ARG A 11 -37.25 -37.16 26.26
CA ARG A 11 -37.85 -36.53 27.47
C ARG A 11 -37.00 -35.38 28.04
N THR A 12 -37.47 -34.15 27.86
CA THR A 12 -37.38 -33.06 28.85
C THR A 12 -38.43 -33.32 29.95
N PRO A 13 -38.24 -32.93 31.23
CA PRO A 13 -38.53 -31.53 31.64
C PRO A 13 -37.75 -30.96 32.86
N ALA A 14 -37.61 -29.62 32.88
CA ALA A 14 -37.82 -28.68 34.01
C ALA A 14 -37.03 -28.76 35.35
N PRO A 15 -37.00 -27.65 36.17
CA PRO A 15 -35.87 -27.28 37.04
C PRO A 15 -36.10 -27.27 38.59
N ALA A 16 -35.03 -26.92 39.32
CA ALA A 16 -34.88 -26.48 40.75
C ALA A 16 -34.90 -27.58 41.83
N PRO A 17 -34.46 -27.38 43.12
CA PRO A 17 -34.08 -26.13 43.83
C PRO A 17 -32.86 -26.19 44.82
N LEU A 18 -32.50 -25.00 45.34
CA LEU A 18 -32.04 -24.63 46.71
C LEU A 18 -30.87 -25.35 47.46
N ALA A 19 -30.02 -24.49 48.04
CA ALA A 19 -29.49 -24.50 49.44
C ALA A 19 -27.98 -24.76 49.68
N THR A 20 -27.38 -23.81 50.44
CA THR A 20 -26.29 -23.94 51.45
C THR A 20 -24.86 -24.20 50.91
N LEU A 21 -23.76 -23.54 51.30
CA LEU A 21 -23.27 -22.86 52.53
C LEU A 21 -22.26 -21.75 52.12
N ALA A 22 -22.38 -20.53 52.64
CA ALA A 22 -21.59 -19.95 53.75
C ALA A 22 -20.06 -19.87 53.55
N ALA A 23 -19.49 -18.65 53.50
CA ALA A 23 -18.59 -18.11 54.53
C ALA A 23 -17.84 -16.82 54.09
N MET A 24 -17.76 -15.87 55.04
CA MET A 24 -16.79 -14.78 55.19
C MET A 24 -16.87 -13.52 54.31
N ALA A 25 -17.45 -12.45 54.87
CA ALA A 25 -16.80 -11.13 54.97
C ALA A 25 -17.61 -10.17 55.86
N THR A 26 -17.54 -10.35 57.17
CA THR A 26 -17.82 -9.30 58.16
C THR A 26 -16.52 -8.57 58.49
N LEU A 27 -16.44 -7.25 58.25
CA LEU A 27 -16.15 -6.23 59.27
C LEU A 27 -15.87 -4.88 58.56
N ALA A 28 -16.90 -4.04 58.44
CA ALA A 28 -16.74 -2.62 58.22
C ALA A 28 -17.14 -1.93 59.52
N PHE A 29 -16.17 -1.39 60.27
CA PHE A 29 -16.45 -0.34 61.25
C PHE A 29 -15.21 0.53 61.51
N ALA A 30 -15.40 1.80 61.15
CA ALA A 30 -14.81 3.04 61.62
C ALA A 30 -13.59 3.00 62.57
N LEU A 31 -12.52 3.66 62.14
CA LEU A 31 -11.70 4.50 63.02
C LEU A 31 -11.45 5.85 62.35
N ALA A 32 -12.10 6.87 62.91
CA ALA A 32 -11.77 8.27 62.73
C ALA A 32 -10.68 8.67 63.75
N GLY A 33 -9.73 9.50 63.32
CA GLY A 33 -8.74 10.18 64.17
C GLY A 33 -7.61 10.73 63.30
N CYS A 34 -7.09 11.94 63.42
CA CYS A 34 -7.38 13.07 64.30
C CYS A 34 -7.07 14.37 63.54
N ALA A 35 -7.89 15.40 63.74
CA ALA A 35 -7.62 16.76 63.30
C ALA A 35 -6.63 17.43 64.27
N SER A 36 -5.45 17.84 63.78
CA SER A 36 -4.55 18.77 64.49
C SER A 36 -4.65 20.16 63.86
N LYS A 37 -5.04 21.14 64.68
CA LYS A 37 -5.09 22.57 64.31
C LYS A 37 -3.67 23.14 64.27
N GLY A 38 -3.19 23.51 63.09
CA GLY A 38 -2.04 24.41 62.90
C GLY A 38 -2.51 25.86 62.67
N PRO A 39 -1.66 26.87 62.94
CA PRO A 39 -2.06 28.27 62.99
C PRO A 39 -2.34 28.83 61.59
N GLN A 40 -3.40 29.64 61.51
CA GLN A 40 -3.83 30.35 60.31
C GLN A 40 -2.79 31.41 59.91
N GLY A 41 -2.08 31.15 58.81
CA GLY A 41 -1.34 32.16 58.05
C GLY A 41 -2.15 32.57 56.83
N TYR A 42 -2.50 33.86 56.74
CA TYR A 42 -3.10 34.49 55.57
C TYR A 42 -2.05 34.67 54.46
N GLY A 43 -2.35 34.20 53.24
CA GLY A 43 -1.53 34.33 52.03
C GLY A 43 -0.88 33.00 51.63
N ALA A 44 -1.08 32.39 50.46
CA ALA A 44 -1.76 32.80 49.24
C ALA A 44 -2.33 31.53 48.58
N PRO A 45 -3.66 31.41 48.35
CA PRO A 45 -4.20 30.28 47.61
C PRO A 45 -3.77 30.30 46.12
N SER A 46 -3.36 31.46 45.59
CA SER A 46 -3.01 31.63 44.18
C SER A 46 -1.66 31.00 43.79
N ALA A 47 -0.62 31.07 44.62
CA ALA A 47 0.70 30.56 44.24
C ALA A 47 0.75 29.01 44.12
N GLN A 48 0.03 28.30 44.99
CA GLN A 48 -0.11 26.84 44.92
C GLN A 48 -1.10 26.40 43.83
N GLN A 49 -2.14 27.18 43.54
CA GLN A 49 -3.05 26.88 42.42
C GLN A 49 -2.40 27.15 41.06
N GLU A 50 -1.62 28.22 40.92
CA GLU A 50 -0.90 28.56 39.69
C GLU A 50 0.17 27.52 39.36
N THR A 51 0.92 27.04 40.37
CA THR A 51 1.91 25.97 40.18
C THR A 51 1.26 24.63 39.85
N ALA A 52 0.11 24.29 40.44
CA ALA A 52 -0.64 23.10 40.08
C ALA A 52 -1.22 23.18 38.65
N ALA A 53 -1.77 24.33 38.26
CA ALA A 53 -2.28 24.55 36.90
C ALA A 53 -1.15 24.48 35.85
N GLN A 54 0.01 25.07 36.14
CA GLN A 54 1.19 25.00 35.28
C GLN A 54 1.75 23.58 35.18
N ALA A 55 1.82 22.83 36.29
CA ALA A 55 2.24 21.43 36.28
C ALA A 55 1.26 20.55 35.49
N GLN A 56 -0.04 20.81 35.61
CA GLN A 56 -1.08 20.09 34.88
C GLN A 56 -1.05 20.43 33.38
N GLN A 57 -0.76 21.69 33.03
CA GLN A 57 -0.53 22.11 31.65
C GLN A 57 0.77 21.52 31.09
N GLN A 58 1.83 21.42 31.88
CA GLN A 58 3.08 20.75 31.48
C GLN A 58 2.86 19.25 31.26
N LEU A 59 2.06 18.60 32.09
CA LEU A 59 1.67 17.20 31.91
C LEU A 59 0.79 17.02 30.66
N GLN A 60 -0.13 17.94 30.38
CA GLN A 60 -0.92 17.93 29.14
C GLN A 60 -0.04 18.15 27.91
N ASN A 61 0.90 19.09 27.96
CA ASN A 61 1.85 19.34 26.88
C ASN A 61 2.80 18.14 26.69
N ALA A 62 3.20 17.48 27.78
CA ALA A 62 4.00 16.25 27.73
C ALA A 62 3.19 15.07 27.18
N GLN A 63 1.90 14.96 27.52
CA GLN A 63 0.96 13.97 26.97
C GLN A 63 0.66 14.22 25.49
N GLN A 64 0.54 15.47 25.07
CA GLN A 64 0.44 15.85 23.66
C GLN A 64 1.76 15.62 22.91
N ALA A 65 2.91 15.85 23.56
CA ALA A 65 4.23 15.53 23.00
C ALA A 65 4.52 14.02 22.98
N THR A 66 3.82 13.22 23.79
CA THR A 66 3.84 11.73 23.77
C THR A 66 2.63 11.12 23.09
N GLN A 67 1.71 11.92 22.54
CA GLN A 67 0.84 11.48 21.45
C GLN A 67 1.72 11.33 20.21
N VAL A 68 2.50 10.26 20.21
CA VAL A 68 2.74 9.52 18.99
C VAL A 68 1.36 9.36 18.36
N ASP A 69 1.17 9.89 17.16
CA ASP A 69 -0.13 9.89 16.51
C ASP A 69 -0.57 8.43 16.32
N ASN A 70 -1.37 7.92 17.26
CA ASN A 70 -1.72 6.50 17.35
C ASN A 70 -2.40 6.02 16.06
N ALA A 71 -3.07 6.92 15.34
CA ALA A 71 -3.63 6.65 14.04
C ALA A 71 -2.53 6.47 12.98
N GLN A 72 -1.58 7.40 12.89
CA GLN A 72 -0.48 7.30 11.92
C GLN A 72 0.39 6.07 12.18
N THR A 73 0.75 5.78 13.42
CA THR A 73 1.53 4.57 13.76
C THR A 73 0.78 3.29 13.41
N TYR A 74 -0.55 3.27 13.51
CA TYR A 74 -1.34 2.13 13.05
C TYR A 74 -1.36 2.05 11.50
N LEU A 75 -1.50 3.17 10.79
CA LEU A 75 -1.35 3.17 9.32
C LEU A 75 0.05 2.68 8.88
N ASP A 76 1.10 2.98 9.64
CA ASP A 76 2.45 2.48 9.39
C ASP A 76 2.55 0.96 9.59
N LEU A 77 1.88 0.41 10.62
CA LEU A 77 1.74 -1.04 10.80
C LEU A 77 1.03 -1.67 9.60
N ILE A 78 -0.11 -1.11 9.17
CA ILE A 78 -0.83 -1.60 7.99
C ILE A 78 0.08 -1.58 6.76
N THR A 79 0.84 -0.50 6.58
CA THR A 79 1.82 -0.35 5.50
C THR A 79 2.90 -1.43 5.56
N GLN A 80 3.47 -1.71 6.73
CA GLN A 80 4.46 -2.77 6.91
C GLN A 80 3.89 -4.14 6.54
N MET A 81 2.65 -4.43 6.95
CA MET A 81 1.97 -5.67 6.59
C MET A 81 1.78 -5.80 5.07
N GLN A 82 1.42 -4.72 4.39
CA GLN A 82 1.29 -4.71 2.93
C GLN A 82 2.63 -4.92 2.22
N GLN A 83 3.70 -4.29 2.71
CA GLN A 83 5.06 -4.49 2.19
C GLN A 83 5.53 -5.94 2.39
N ALA A 84 5.16 -6.57 3.50
CA ALA A 84 5.42 -7.98 3.78
C ALA A 84 4.45 -8.94 3.04
N GLY A 85 3.52 -8.43 2.23
CA GLY A 85 2.55 -9.25 1.49
C GLY A 85 1.44 -9.87 2.33
N GLN A 86 1.29 -9.45 3.58
CA GLN A 86 0.29 -9.97 4.52
C GLN A 86 -1.08 -9.33 4.26
N TRP A 87 -1.61 -9.46 3.04
CA TRP A 87 -2.78 -8.73 2.55
C TRP A 87 -4.07 -9.05 3.31
N TYR A 88 -4.28 -10.30 3.73
CA TYR A 88 -5.45 -10.68 4.54
C TYR A 88 -5.44 -10.05 5.92
N ALA A 89 -4.25 -10.00 6.54
CA ALA A 89 -4.10 -9.39 7.86
C ALA A 89 -4.20 -7.86 7.73
N SER A 90 -3.60 -7.26 6.69
CA SER A 90 -3.79 -5.84 6.35
C SER A 90 -5.27 -5.48 6.17
N LEU A 91 -6.05 -6.32 5.49
CA LEU A 91 -7.50 -6.10 5.32
C LEU A 91 -8.23 -6.02 6.67
N ALA A 92 -7.98 -6.97 7.57
CA ALA A 92 -8.57 -6.96 8.91
C ALA A 92 -8.15 -5.73 9.73
N HIS A 93 -6.87 -5.34 9.65
CA HIS A 93 -6.37 -4.16 10.35
C HIS A 93 -6.92 -2.85 9.77
N THR A 94 -7.16 -2.76 8.46
CA THR A 94 -7.84 -1.58 7.89
C THR A 94 -9.27 -1.45 8.40
N GLU A 95 -9.99 -2.57 8.58
CA GLU A 95 -11.35 -2.56 9.14
C GLU A 95 -11.35 -2.15 10.62
N ALA A 96 -10.42 -2.70 11.41
CA ALA A 96 -10.26 -2.32 12.82
C ALA A 96 -9.85 -0.84 12.97
N PHE A 97 -8.94 -0.36 12.13
CA PHE A 97 -8.56 1.05 12.08
C PHE A 97 -9.77 1.95 11.79
N GLU A 98 -10.56 1.62 10.77
CA GLU A 98 -11.75 2.39 10.38
C GLU A 98 -12.82 2.41 11.48
N GLN A 99 -12.94 1.34 12.27
CA GLN A 99 -13.84 1.31 13.43
C GLN A 99 -13.36 2.22 14.57
N GLN A 100 -12.05 2.29 14.81
CA GLN A 100 -11.48 3.03 15.93
C GLN A 100 -11.28 4.53 15.64
N TYR A 101 -10.80 4.86 14.44
CA TYR A 101 -10.39 6.22 14.06
C TYR A 101 -11.28 6.85 12.99
N GLY A 102 -12.25 6.09 12.45
CA GLY A 102 -13.09 6.51 11.35
C GLY A 102 -12.47 6.27 9.98
N VAL A 103 -13.32 6.33 8.94
CA VAL A 103 -12.90 6.14 7.55
C VAL A 103 -12.29 7.43 7.01
N ASN A 104 -11.07 7.34 6.47
CA ASN A 104 -10.41 8.44 5.78
C ASN A 104 -9.90 7.98 4.39
N PRO A 105 -9.46 8.91 3.52
CA PRO A 105 -9.01 8.54 2.17
C PRO A 105 -7.82 7.57 2.15
N GLU A 106 -6.93 7.66 3.12
CA GLU A 106 -5.75 6.80 3.21
C GLU A 106 -6.13 5.38 3.65
N SER A 107 -6.94 5.24 4.71
CA SER A 107 -7.43 3.94 5.19
C SER A 107 -8.21 3.21 4.10
N ARG A 108 -9.06 3.95 3.36
CA ARG A 108 -9.84 3.39 2.25
C ARG A 108 -8.94 2.94 1.10
N LEU A 109 -7.86 3.67 0.81
CA LEU A 109 -6.90 3.29 -0.21
C LEU A 109 -6.15 2.01 0.19
N MET A 110 -5.66 1.94 1.43
CA MET A 110 -5.01 0.73 1.96
C MET A 110 -5.95 -0.47 1.94
N ARG A 111 -7.21 -0.29 2.31
CA ARG A 111 -8.24 -1.34 2.22
C ARG A 111 -8.47 -1.78 0.77
N ALA A 112 -8.55 -0.83 -0.17
CA ALA A 112 -8.71 -1.14 -1.60
C ALA A 112 -7.52 -1.95 -2.13
N ASP A 113 -6.29 -1.59 -1.74
CA ASP A 113 -5.08 -2.36 -2.07
C ASP A 113 -5.11 -3.77 -1.47
N ALA A 114 -5.56 -3.91 -0.22
CA ALA A 114 -5.73 -5.23 0.41
C ALA A 114 -6.77 -6.07 -0.36
N LEU A 115 -7.96 -5.52 -0.63
CA LEU A 115 -9.03 -6.16 -1.39
C LEU A 115 -8.58 -6.61 -2.79
N ARG A 116 -7.77 -5.79 -3.49
CA ARG A 116 -7.19 -6.16 -4.80
C ARG A 116 -6.31 -7.39 -4.69
N ASN A 117 -5.41 -7.41 -3.71
CA ASN A 117 -4.43 -8.49 -3.53
C ASN A 117 -5.05 -9.77 -2.95
N THR A 118 -6.15 -9.67 -2.20
CA THR A 118 -6.91 -10.84 -1.71
C THR A 118 -7.94 -11.35 -2.72
N GLY A 119 -8.11 -10.67 -3.87
CA GLY A 119 -8.97 -11.09 -4.97
C GLY A 119 -10.44 -10.68 -4.85
N GLN A 120 -10.79 -9.78 -3.94
CA GLN A 120 -12.13 -9.17 -3.84
C GLN A 120 -12.28 -8.06 -4.89
N VAL A 121 -12.24 -8.46 -6.16
CA VAL A 121 -12.14 -7.57 -7.33
C VAL A 121 -13.17 -6.45 -7.34
N GLU A 122 -14.46 -6.77 -7.20
CA GLU A 122 -15.52 -5.76 -7.29
C GLU A 122 -15.47 -4.78 -6.12
N GLN A 123 -15.18 -5.27 -4.91
CA GLN A 123 -15.05 -4.41 -3.72
C GLN A 123 -13.84 -3.47 -3.86
N ALA A 124 -12.70 -3.98 -4.36
CA ALA A 124 -11.53 -3.17 -4.65
C ALA A 124 -11.86 -2.08 -5.69
N ARG A 125 -12.56 -2.45 -6.77
CA ARG A 125 -12.98 -1.50 -7.81
C ARG A 125 -13.83 -0.37 -7.22
N GLN A 126 -14.86 -0.70 -6.45
CA GLN A 126 -15.73 0.31 -5.82
C GLN A 126 -14.96 1.20 -4.86
N ALA A 127 -14.07 0.63 -4.06
CA ALA A 127 -13.24 1.39 -3.12
C ALA A 127 -12.31 2.38 -3.84
N TYR A 128 -11.67 1.98 -4.94
CA TYR A 128 -10.86 2.91 -5.74
C TYR A 128 -11.70 3.98 -6.45
N LEU A 129 -12.88 3.63 -6.99
CA LEU A 129 -13.77 4.60 -7.64
C LEU A 129 -14.19 5.71 -6.66
N ALA A 130 -14.44 5.35 -5.40
CA ALA A 130 -14.75 6.30 -4.33
C ALA A 130 -13.58 7.21 -3.92
N LEU A 131 -12.37 7.00 -4.47
CA LEU A 131 -11.15 7.76 -4.21
C LEU A 131 -10.69 8.58 -5.43
N LEU A 132 -11.53 8.71 -6.46
CA LEU A 132 -11.20 9.47 -7.68
C LEU A 132 -11.33 10.99 -7.52
N GLN A 133 -11.40 11.47 -6.27
CA GLN A 133 -11.45 12.89 -5.93
C GLN A 133 -10.45 13.16 -4.79
N GLY A 134 -9.63 14.20 -4.95
CA GLY A 134 -8.67 14.63 -3.93
C GLY A 134 -7.27 13.99 -4.04
N ALA A 135 -6.52 14.03 -2.94
CA ALA A 135 -5.09 13.72 -2.91
C ALA A 135 -4.72 12.25 -3.21
N THR A 136 -5.66 11.31 -3.02
CA THR A 136 -5.43 9.87 -3.28
C THR A 136 -5.74 9.47 -4.73
N THR A 137 -6.23 10.38 -5.57
CA THR A 137 -6.70 10.08 -6.94
C THR A 137 -5.64 9.38 -7.78
N ALA A 138 -4.38 9.84 -7.75
CA ALA A 138 -3.30 9.23 -8.53
C ALA A 138 -3.07 7.76 -8.13
N ARG A 139 -3.02 7.49 -6.82
CA ARG A 139 -2.83 6.14 -6.28
C ARG A 139 -4.05 5.25 -6.52
N ALA A 140 -5.26 5.80 -6.41
CA ALA A 140 -6.49 5.07 -6.72
C ALA A 140 -6.58 4.67 -8.21
N ARG A 141 -6.20 5.58 -9.12
CA ARG A 141 -6.11 5.28 -10.56
C ARG A 141 -5.04 4.23 -10.86
N ARG A 142 -3.88 4.30 -10.22
CA ARG A 142 -2.86 3.25 -10.30
C ARG A 142 -3.45 1.90 -9.85
N GLY A 143 -4.17 1.89 -8.74
CA GLY A 143 -4.86 0.70 -8.22
C GLY A 143 -5.87 0.10 -9.19
N LEU A 144 -6.70 0.93 -9.84
CA LEU A 144 -7.62 0.51 -10.90
C LEU A 144 -6.86 -0.05 -12.11
N GLY A 145 -5.75 0.57 -12.51
CA GLY A 145 -4.91 0.09 -13.59
C GLY A 145 -4.36 -1.30 -13.33
N LEU A 146 -3.82 -1.53 -12.13
CA LEU A 146 -3.36 -2.85 -11.69
C LEU A 146 -4.50 -3.88 -11.62
N LEU A 147 -5.68 -3.47 -11.18
CA LEU A 147 -6.87 -4.32 -11.13
C LEU A 147 -7.37 -4.70 -12.53
N TYR A 148 -7.32 -3.80 -13.50
CA TYR A 148 -7.64 -4.11 -14.90
C TYR A 148 -6.58 -5.02 -15.54
N ALA A 149 -5.30 -4.79 -15.26
CA ALA A 149 -4.22 -5.63 -15.74
C ALA A 149 -4.36 -7.08 -15.24
N SER A 150 -4.74 -7.29 -13.97
CA SER A 150 -4.97 -8.64 -13.42
C SER A 150 -6.17 -9.35 -14.03
N GLN A 151 -7.07 -8.62 -14.71
CA GLN A 151 -8.20 -9.16 -15.46
C GLN A 151 -7.90 -9.37 -16.94
N GLY A 152 -6.65 -9.11 -17.39
CA GLY A 152 -6.28 -9.16 -18.80
C GLY A 152 -6.78 -7.97 -19.62
N GLN A 153 -7.38 -6.96 -18.99
CA GLN A 153 -7.93 -5.77 -19.64
C GLN A 153 -6.83 -4.71 -19.84
N TYR A 154 -5.80 -5.04 -20.62
CA TYR A 154 -4.58 -4.23 -20.71
C TYR A 154 -4.80 -2.83 -21.28
N GLY A 155 -5.70 -2.65 -22.24
CA GLY A 155 -6.07 -1.32 -22.75
C GLY A 155 -6.67 -0.41 -21.67
N GLN A 156 -7.55 -0.94 -20.81
CA GLN A 156 -8.13 -0.19 -19.68
C GLN A 156 -7.09 0.06 -18.58
N ALA A 157 -6.16 -0.89 -18.38
CA ALA A 157 -5.03 -0.71 -17.47
C ALA A 157 -4.16 0.48 -17.89
N VAL A 158 -3.79 0.54 -19.18
CA VAL A 158 -3.05 1.67 -19.77
C VAL A 158 -3.78 2.98 -19.56
N GLU A 159 -5.10 3.04 -19.81
CA GLU A 159 -5.88 4.27 -19.64
C GLU A 159 -5.84 4.80 -18.19
N GLN A 160 -6.03 3.92 -17.19
CA GLN A 160 -5.99 4.34 -15.80
C GLN A 160 -4.59 4.72 -15.33
N LEU A 161 -3.56 3.98 -15.77
CA LEU A 161 -2.17 4.27 -15.43
C LEU A 161 -1.68 5.56 -16.08
N ASP A 162 -2.13 5.87 -17.31
CA ASP A 162 -1.80 7.15 -17.94
C ASP A 162 -2.44 8.32 -17.20
N LYS A 163 -3.71 8.19 -16.79
CA LYS A 163 -4.36 9.19 -15.92
C LYS A 163 -3.67 9.31 -14.56
N ALA A 164 -3.14 8.22 -13.99
CA ALA A 164 -2.34 8.27 -12.76
C ALA A 164 -1.01 9.03 -12.99
N ARG A 165 -0.32 8.77 -14.11
CA ARG A 165 0.92 9.44 -14.51
C ARG A 165 0.72 10.95 -14.71
N GLN A 166 -0.39 11.36 -15.30
CA GLN A 166 -0.72 12.78 -15.47
C GLN A 166 -0.87 13.51 -14.13
N LEU A 167 -1.35 12.82 -13.09
CA LEU A 167 -1.51 13.39 -11.74
C LEU A 167 -0.21 13.36 -10.92
N ASN A 168 0.64 12.35 -11.13
CA ASN A 168 1.94 12.26 -10.49
C ASN A 168 3.01 11.77 -11.49
N PRO A 169 3.67 12.69 -12.23
CA PRO A 169 4.55 12.33 -13.34
C PRO A 169 5.91 11.78 -12.92
N ILE A 170 6.29 11.89 -11.65
CA ILE A 170 7.58 11.42 -11.11
C ILE A 170 7.46 10.13 -10.29
N ASP A 171 6.28 9.53 -10.23
CA ASP A 171 6.09 8.24 -9.56
C ASP A 171 6.64 7.10 -10.42
N ALA A 172 7.84 6.63 -10.06
CA ALA A 172 8.49 5.51 -10.74
C ALA A 172 7.65 4.23 -10.76
N ASN A 173 6.81 3.99 -9.74
CA ASN A 173 5.94 2.82 -9.71
C ASN A 173 4.82 2.94 -10.75
N VAL A 174 4.20 4.12 -10.87
CA VAL A 174 3.17 4.38 -11.91
C VAL A 174 3.78 4.24 -13.31
N LEU A 175 4.96 4.83 -13.53
CA LEU A 175 5.65 4.76 -14.83
C LEU A 175 6.04 3.33 -15.20
N SER A 176 6.55 2.55 -14.24
CA SER A 176 6.88 1.14 -14.46
C SER A 176 5.65 0.28 -14.70
N ASP A 177 4.57 0.49 -13.95
CA ASP A 177 3.30 -0.22 -14.14
C ASP A 177 2.69 0.14 -15.52
N LEU A 178 2.78 1.40 -15.95
CA LEU A 178 2.33 1.85 -17.27
C LEU A 178 3.12 1.18 -18.40
N ALA A 179 4.45 1.14 -18.31
CA ALA A 179 5.28 0.42 -19.28
C ALA A 179 4.93 -1.06 -19.34
N TYR A 180 4.73 -1.70 -18.18
CA TYR A 180 4.35 -3.10 -18.11
C TYR A 180 2.97 -3.35 -18.73
N ALA A 181 1.99 -2.49 -18.48
CA ALA A 181 0.69 -2.55 -19.12
C ALA A 181 0.77 -2.34 -20.65
N HIS A 182 1.64 -1.45 -21.14
CA HIS A 182 1.90 -1.32 -22.57
C HIS A 182 2.50 -2.59 -23.19
N MET A 183 3.47 -3.22 -22.53
CA MET A 183 4.06 -4.49 -22.99
C MET A 183 3.02 -5.61 -23.05
N LEU A 184 2.17 -5.72 -22.03
CA LEU A 184 1.08 -6.71 -22.00
C LEU A 184 -0.03 -6.40 -23.02
N ASP A 185 -0.30 -5.14 -23.30
CA ASP A 185 -1.19 -4.75 -24.40
C ASP A 185 -0.54 -4.99 -25.77
N GLY A 186 0.74 -5.36 -25.83
CA GLY A 186 1.51 -5.59 -27.05
C GLY A 186 2.03 -4.30 -27.71
N ARG A 187 1.91 -3.14 -27.05
CA ARG A 187 2.39 -1.83 -27.55
C ARG A 187 3.82 -1.57 -27.10
N LEU A 188 4.77 -2.31 -27.67
CA LEU A 188 6.15 -2.30 -27.21
C LEU A 188 6.82 -0.93 -27.38
N ALA A 189 6.54 -0.22 -28.48
CA ALA A 189 7.08 1.11 -28.70
C ALA A 189 6.64 2.13 -27.63
N ALA A 190 5.37 2.04 -27.18
CA ALA A 190 4.83 2.93 -26.16
C ALA A 190 5.41 2.66 -24.75
N ALA A 191 5.93 1.46 -24.50
CA ALA A 191 6.53 1.10 -23.22
C ALA A 191 7.91 1.75 -22.98
N GLN A 192 8.61 2.18 -24.04
CA GLN A 192 10.00 2.62 -23.97
C GLN A 192 10.19 3.84 -23.06
N MET A 193 9.46 4.94 -23.30
CA MET A 193 9.66 6.16 -22.53
C MET A 193 9.36 5.98 -21.03
N PRO A 194 8.21 5.41 -20.62
CA PRO A 194 7.90 5.26 -19.20
C PRO A 194 8.87 4.34 -18.47
N ILE A 195 9.38 3.26 -19.09
CA ILE A 195 10.31 2.35 -18.39
C ILE A 195 11.70 2.96 -18.20
N MET A 196 12.17 3.76 -19.17
CA MET A 196 13.43 4.49 -19.06
C MET A 196 13.34 5.51 -17.93
N GLN A 197 12.25 6.28 -17.86
CA GLN A 197 12.01 7.23 -16.79
C GLN A 197 11.93 6.54 -15.42
N ALA A 198 11.17 5.45 -15.32
CA ALA A 198 11.03 4.69 -14.06
C ALA A 198 12.39 4.18 -13.56
N SER A 199 13.20 3.59 -14.44
CA SER A 199 14.52 3.03 -14.08
C SER A 199 15.52 4.08 -13.63
N GLN A 200 15.44 5.30 -14.17
CA GLN A 200 16.26 6.44 -13.73
C GLN A 200 15.78 7.05 -12.41
N LEU A 201 14.46 7.11 -12.20
CA LEU A 201 13.86 7.63 -10.95
C LEU A 201 14.05 6.68 -9.77
N ALA A 202 14.07 5.36 -10.00
CA ALA A 202 14.19 4.34 -8.97
C ALA A 202 15.20 3.24 -9.33
N PRO A 203 16.51 3.57 -9.40
CA PRO A 203 17.55 2.61 -9.79
C PRO A 203 17.68 1.43 -8.82
N ALA A 204 17.33 1.62 -7.55
CA ALA A 204 17.39 0.58 -6.51
C ALA A 204 16.10 -0.26 -6.36
N ASN A 205 15.09 -0.04 -7.22
CA ASN A 205 13.83 -0.77 -7.14
C ASN A 205 13.87 -2.04 -8.00
N ALA A 206 13.91 -3.20 -7.34
CA ALA A 206 13.95 -4.52 -7.97
C ALA A 206 12.89 -4.72 -9.06
N ARG A 207 11.64 -4.33 -8.77
CA ARG A 207 10.50 -4.49 -9.69
C ARG A 207 10.65 -3.61 -10.93
N VAL A 208 11.12 -2.38 -10.75
CA VAL A 208 11.37 -1.46 -11.87
C VAL A 208 12.47 -1.99 -12.78
N GLN A 209 13.56 -2.48 -12.22
CA GLN A 209 14.69 -3.02 -12.98
C GLN A 209 14.35 -4.35 -13.67
N LEU A 210 13.51 -5.20 -13.06
CA LEU A 210 12.98 -6.40 -13.70
C LEU A 210 12.07 -6.05 -14.89
N ASN A 211 11.19 -5.05 -14.76
CA ASN A 211 10.37 -4.58 -15.87
C ASN A 211 11.21 -3.96 -17.00
N MET A 212 12.34 -3.34 -16.67
CA MET A 212 13.32 -2.85 -17.64
C MET A 212 14.02 -4.00 -18.39
N ALA A 213 14.45 -5.03 -17.68
CA ALA A 213 14.98 -6.24 -18.30
C ALA A 213 13.94 -6.94 -19.19
N LEU A 214 12.69 -7.02 -18.73
CA LEU A 214 11.56 -7.55 -19.51
C LEU A 214 11.37 -6.77 -20.82
N PHE A 215 11.37 -5.45 -20.74
CA PHE A 215 11.28 -4.57 -21.91
C PHE A 215 12.42 -4.88 -22.90
N TRP A 216 13.67 -4.92 -22.45
CA TRP A 216 14.79 -5.24 -23.32
C TRP A 216 14.70 -6.64 -23.95
N LEU A 217 14.25 -7.65 -23.21
CA LEU A 217 14.06 -9.00 -23.75
C LEU A 217 12.93 -9.08 -24.78
N ALA A 218 11.83 -8.36 -24.56
CA ALA A 218 10.71 -8.25 -25.50
C ALA A 218 11.11 -7.46 -26.76
N SER A 219 12.03 -6.51 -26.61
CA SER A 219 12.59 -5.66 -27.68
C SER A 219 13.66 -6.33 -28.52
N GLY A 220 14.06 -7.56 -28.19
CA GLY A 220 15.17 -8.25 -28.87
C GLY A 220 16.56 -7.84 -28.39
N ASN A 221 16.67 -6.91 -27.44
CA ASN A 221 17.92 -6.40 -26.88
C ASN A 221 18.51 -7.35 -25.82
N GLN A 222 18.79 -8.60 -26.21
CA GLN A 222 19.26 -9.66 -25.29
C GLN A 222 20.56 -9.32 -24.57
N ALA A 223 21.51 -8.66 -25.24
CA ALA A 223 22.80 -8.34 -24.65
C ALA A 223 22.64 -7.40 -23.44
N GLN A 224 21.88 -6.31 -23.60
CA GLN A 224 21.59 -5.35 -22.55
C GLN A 224 20.82 -6.01 -21.39
N ALA A 225 19.78 -6.80 -21.70
CA ALA A 225 19.01 -7.54 -20.70
C ALA A 225 19.86 -8.50 -19.88
N SER A 226 20.70 -9.31 -20.54
CA SER A 226 21.56 -10.29 -19.87
C SER A 226 22.64 -9.63 -19.00
N GLN A 227 23.14 -8.45 -19.40
CA GLN A 227 24.05 -7.68 -18.56
C GLN A 227 23.33 -7.14 -17.32
N LEU A 228 22.17 -6.52 -17.48
CA LEU A 228 21.39 -6.00 -16.35
C LEU A 228 21.01 -7.12 -15.39
N LEU A 229 20.43 -8.23 -15.86
CA LEU A 229 20.05 -9.35 -14.99
C LEU A 229 21.23 -9.94 -14.22
N ARG A 230 22.42 -10.02 -14.82
CA ARG A 230 23.64 -10.43 -14.11
C ARG A 230 24.00 -9.44 -13.01
N GLN A 231 23.90 -8.14 -13.24
CA GLN A 231 24.15 -7.12 -12.22
C GLN A 231 23.14 -7.21 -11.07
N LEU A 232 21.86 -7.42 -11.38
CA LEU A 232 20.81 -7.52 -10.36
C LEU A 232 20.95 -8.78 -9.49
N ALA A 233 21.41 -9.88 -10.08
CA ALA A 233 21.63 -11.15 -9.40
C ALA A 233 22.93 -11.21 -8.60
N GLN A 234 23.80 -10.20 -8.73
CA GLN A 234 25.02 -10.08 -7.94
C GLN A 234 24.81 -9.17 -6.73
N PRO A 235 25.23 -9.59 -5.52
CA PRO A 235 25.33 -8.69 -4.38
C PRO A 235 26.23 -7.48 -4.69
N GLN A 236 25.72 -6.27 -4.49
CA GLN A 236 26.49 -5.05 -4.74
C GLN A 236 27.48 -4.72 -3.61
N ALA A 237 27.30 -5.33 -2.44
CA ALA A 237 28.16 -5.18 -1.28
C ALA A 237 28.39 -6.54 -0.61
N LYS A 238 29.52 -6.68 0.07
CA LYS A 238 29.86 -7.91 0.80
C LYS A 238 28.82 -8.16 1.90
N GLY A 239 28.16 -9.32 1.85
CA GLY A 239 27.12 -9.69 2.80
C GLY A 239 25.72 -9.13 2.49
N ALA A 240 25.56 -8.34 1.43
CA ALA A 240 24.24 -7.95 0.95
C ALA A 240 23.56 -9.09 0.20
N LEU A 241 22.23 -9.11 0.22
CA LEU A 241 21.46 -9.97 -0.68
C LEU A 241 21.49 -9.37 -2.10
N PRO A 242 21.43 -10.21 -3.15
CA PRO A 242 21.21 -9.72 -4.51
C PRO A 242 19.82 -9.08 -4.62
N MET A 243 19.65 -8.18 -5.58
CA MET A 243 18.38 -7.47 -5.77
C MET A 243 17.29 -8.36 -6.36
N ILE A 244 17.69 -9.42 -7.07
CA ILE A 244 16.80 -10.44 -7.61
C ILE A 244 17.32 -11.83 -7.25
N ASP A 245 16.41 -12.78 -7.17
CA ASP A 245 16.67 -14.18 -6.87
C ASP A 245 16.21 -15.09 -8.03
N GLN A 246 16.32 -16.41 -7.83
CA GLN A 246 15.88 -17.38 -8.83
C GLN A 246 14.37 -17.33 -9.09
N THR A 247 13.57 -17.06 -8.06
CA THR A 247 12.11 -16.90 -8.15
C THR A 247 11.73 -15.73 -9.06
N SER A 248 12.43 -14.61 -8.90
CA SER A 248 12.29 -13.41 -9.73
C SER A 248 12.60 -13.71 -11.20
N LEU A 249 13.65 -14.50 -11.48
CA LEU A 249 14.02 -14.90 -12.84
C LEU A 249 12.98 -15.82 -13.48
N GLN A 250 12.41 -16.77 -12.73
CA GLN A 250 11.31 -17.62 -13.21
C GLN A 250 10.06 -16.80 -13.54
N THR A 251 9.72 -15.85 -12.65
CA THR A 251 8.60 -14.94 -12.86
C THR A 251 8.80 -14.10 -14.13
N LEU A 252 10.00 -13.55 -14.31
CA LEU A 252 10.36 -12.78 -15.51
C LEU A 252 10.21 -13.61 -16.80
N GLN A 253 10.61 -14.88 -16.78
CA GLN A 253 10.46 -15.77 -17.93
C GLN A 253 8.99 -16.00 -18.31
N ALA A 254 8.12 -16.19 -17.31
CA ALA A 254 6.68 -16.32 -17.53
C ALA A 254 6.05 -15.03 -18.09
N GLN A 255 6.47 -13.88 -17.56
CA GLN A 255 6.03 -12.57 -18.06
C GLN A 255 6.49 -12.33 -19.50
N LEU A 256 7.74 -12.68 -19.83
CA LEU A 256 8.28 -12.55 -21.17
C LEU A 256 7.51 -13.37 -22.20
N ALA A 257 7.10 -14.59 -21.86
CA ALA A 257 6.26 -15.41 -22.73
C ALA A 257 4.94 -14.68 -23.07
N SER A 258 4.26 -14.17 -22.03
CA SER A 258 3.00 -13.44 -22.18
C SER A 258 3.15 -12.17 -23.03
N VAL A 259 4.20 -11.38 -22.80
CA VAL A 259 4.49 -10.17 -23.57
C VAL A 259 4.81 -10.50 -25.03
N ARG A 260 5.60 -11.54 -25.30
CA ARG A 260 5.93 -11.96 -26.68
C ARG A 260 4.69 -12.37 -27.44
N ASP A 261 3.78 -13.10 -26.81
CA ASP A 261 2.52 -13.47 -27.43
C ASP A 261 1.66 -12.24 -27.73
N ALA A 262 1.56 -11.28 -26.80
CA ALA A 262 0.83 -10.03 -27.01
C ALA A 262 1.40 -9.19 -28.16
N VAL A 263 2.73 -9.02 -28.20
CA VAL A 263 3.43 -8.29 -29.27
C VAL A 263 3.23 -8.96 -30.62
N ARG A 264 3.36 -10.30 -30.69
CA ARG A 264 3.11 -11.06 -31.92
C ARG A 264 1.68 -10.89 -32.43
N LEU A 265 0.69 -10.92 -31.53
CA LEU A 265 -0.72 -10.77 -31.91
C LEU A 265 -1.05 -9.35 -32.40
N ARG A 266 -0.42 -8.33 -31.83
CA ARG A 266 -0.62 -6.94 -32.27
C ARG A 266 0.16 -6.61 -33.55
N GLY A 267 1.31 -7.25 -33.77
CA GLY A 267 2.21 -6.93 -34.87
C GLY A 267 3.05 -5.67 -34.65
N ASP A 268 3.17 -5.21 -33.40
CA ASP A 268 4.01 -4.05 -33.06
C ASP A 268 5.49 -4.48 -32.95
N SER A 269 6.41 -3.57 -33.24
CA SER A 269 7.85 -3.78 -33.10
C SER A 269 8.54 -2.45 -32.83
N LEU A 270 9.62 -2.47 -32.05
CA LEU A 270 10.42 -1.26 -31.88
C LEU A 270 11.13 -0.92 -33.20
N PRO A 271 11.15 0.35 -33.61
CA PRO A 271 11.96 0.80 -34.73
C PRO A 271 13.44 0.44 -34.52
N ALA A 272 14.13 -0.01 -35.58
CA ALA A 272 15.52 -0.47 -35.51
C ALA A 272 16.50 0.57 -34.89
N GLU A 273 16.20 1.86 -35.06
CA GLU A 273 16.99 2.95 -34.47
C GLU A 273 16.81 3.07 -32.94
N ALA A 274 15.62 2.74 -32.44
CA ALA A 274 15.33 2.72 -31.00
C ALA A 274 16.02 1.55 -30.27
N SER A 275 16.25 0.43 -30.97
CA SER A 275 17.05 -0.69 -30.44
C SER A 275 18.56 -0.41 -30.39
N ALA A 276 19.07 0.50 -31.23
CA ALA A 276 20.50 0.81 -31.29
C ALA A 276 20.94 1.94 -30.33
N GLY A 277 20.02 2.83 -29.93
CA GLY A 277 20.35 4.11 -29.26
C GLY A 277 20.62 4.08 -27.75
N ALA A 278 20.53 2.94 -27.07
CA ALA A 278 20.73 2.86 -25.61
C ALA A 278 22.10 2.31 -25.18
N ALA A 279 23.08 2.27 -26.10
CA ALA A 279 24.48 2.26 -25.71
C ALA A 279 24.83 3.65 -25.18
N VAL A 280 24.54 3.90 -23.91
CA VAL A 280 25.07 5.07 -23.19
C VAL A 280 26.59 4.88 -23.13
N SER A 281 27.24 5.34 -24.20
CA SER A 281 28.66 5.65 -24.18
C SER A 281 28.87 6.64 -23.05
N SER A 282 29.75 6.28 -22.13
CA SER A 282 30.28 7.15 -21.10
C SER A 282 30.79 8.46 -21.72
N ALA A 283 29.94 9.49 -21.75
CA ALA A 283 30.33 10.84 -22.15
C ALA A 283 30.79 11.61 -20.91
N PRO A 284 31.82 12.46 -21.05
CA PRO A 284 32.62 12.93 -19.93
C PRO A 284 31.91 14.03 -19.14
N VAL A 285 32.32 14.17 -17.87
CA VAL A 285 31.96 15.29 -16.99
C VAL A 285 32.23 16.61 -17.70
N LEU A 286 31.18 17.34 -18.06
CA LEU A 286 31.29 18.75 -18.44
C LEU A 286 31.38 19.59 -17.16
N PRO A 287 32.23 20.63 -17.12
CA PRO A 287 32.40 21.47 -15.93
C PRO A 287 31.15 22.30 -15.66
N SER A 288 30.84 22.48 -14.38
CA SER A 288 29.72 23.26 -13.86
C SER A 288 29.66 24.67 -14.45
N VAL A 289 28.69 24.92 -15.30
CA VAL A 289 28.26 26.27 -15.68
C VAL A 289 27.07 26.63 -14.81
N LEU A 290 27.24 27.64 -13.97
CA LEU A 290 26.21 28.25 -13.14
C LEU A 290 25.06 28.77 -14.03
N PRO A 291 23.78 28.49 -13.75
CA PRO A 291 22.69 29.10 -14.50
C PRO A 291 22.57 30.61 -14.16
N PRO A 292 22.21 31.48 -15.12
CA PRO A 292 21.91 32.88 -14.82
C PRO A 292 20.58 32.99 -14.06
N ALA A 293 20.49 34.04 -13.24
CA ALA A 293 19.38 34.31 -12.33
C ALA A 293 18.01 34.36 -13.04
N LEU A 294 17.02 33.71 -12.43
CA LEU A 294 15.61 33.76 -12.84
C LEU A 294 15.03 35.17 -12.62
N PRO A 295 14.26 35.73 -13.57
CA PRO A 295 13.49 36.94 -13.34
C PRO A 295 12.28 36.70 -12.41
N PRO A 296 11.76 37.74 -11.73
CA PRO A 296 10.68 37.59 -10.76
C PRO A 296 9.34 37.23 -11.40
N VAL A 297 8.62 36.32 -10.75
CA VAL A 297 7.29 35.83 -11.12
C VAL A 297 6.22 36.91 -10.81
N PRO A 298 5.31 37.26 -11.74
CA PRO A 298 4.18 38.12 -11.46
C PRO A 298 3.06 37.37 -10.71
N THR A 299 2.48 38.02 -9.72
CA THR A 299 1.37 37.54 -8.90
C THR A 299 0.07 37.41 -9.70
N LEU A 300 -0.57 36.24 -9.64
CA LEU A 300 -1.88 35.99 -10.25
C LEU A 300 -2.99 36.48 -9.32
N GLY A 301 -3.77 37.45 -9.83
CA GLY A 301 -5.03 37.91 -9.25
C GLY A 301 -6.14 36.88 -9.37
N THR A 302 -7.01 36.87 -8.37
CA THR A 302 -8.17 36.00 -8.20
C THR A 302 -9.32 36.36 -9.15
N ARG A 303 -10.03 35.33 -9.68
CA ARG A 303 -11.49 35.34 -9.94
C ARG A 303 -12.02 33.96 -10.46
N PRO A 304 -13.35 33.70 -10.46
CA PRO A 304 -13.91 32.54 -9.76
C PRO A 304 -14.62 31.52 -10.66
N GLU A 305 -15.11 30.48 -9.98
CA GLU A 305 -15.89 29.30 -10.37
C GLU A 305 -16.94 29.46 -11.47
N ALA A 306 -17.10 28.40 -12.28
CA ALA A 306 -18.34 28.08 -12.98
C ALA A 306 -18.57 26.56 -13.04
N ARG A 307 -19.78 26.16 -12.64
CA ARG A 307 -20.37 24.81 -12.67
C ARG A 307 -20.83 24.40 -14.08
N ALA A 308 -20.87 23.09 -14.34
CA ALA A 308 -21.96 22.37 -15.06
C ALA A 308 -21.66 20.85 -14.95
N THR A 309 -22.43 20.00 -14.27
CA THR A 309 -23.73 19.34 -14.62
C THR A 309 -23.77 18.63 -15.97
N GLU A 310 -23.90 17.29 -15.93
CA GLU A 310 -24.75 16.39 -16.73
C GLU A 310 -24.15 14.97 -16.70
N ALA A 311 -24.79 13.95 -16.09
CA ALA A 311 -25.97 13.17 -16.49
C ALA A 311 -25.60 11.84 -17.21
N LEU A 312 -25.99 10.75 -16.52
CA LEU A 312 -26.11 9.28 -16.78
C LEU A 312 -26.55 8.88 -18.23
N PRO A 313 -26.59 7.59 -18.70
CA PRO A 313 -26.87 6.35 -17.94
C PRO A 313 -26.31 4.97 -18.43
N GLU A 314 -26.52 3.96 -17.56
CA GLU A 314 -26.89 2.52 -17.73
C GLU A 314 -26.41 1.63 -18.90
N THR A 315 -25.85 0.43 -18.58
CA THR A 315 -26.54 -0.90 -18.63
C THR A 315 -25.55 -2.10 -18.50
N LEU A 316 -26.00 -3.14 -17.77
CA LEU A 316 -25.42 -4.49 -17.48
C LEU A 316 -25.69 -5.51 -18.64
N PRO A 317 -25.39 -6.86 -18.63
CA PRO A 317 -24.73 -7.78 -17.65
C PRO A 317 -23.78 -8.91 -18.22
N ALA A 318 -23.20 -9.67 -17.26
CA ALA A 318 -22.92 -11.14 -17.17
C ALA A 318 -21.87 -11.89 -18.05
N GLY A 319 -20.95 -12.64 -17.38
CA GLY A 319 -20.21 -13.75 -18.02
C GLY A 319 -18.93 -14.35 -17.36
N ILE A 320 -18.98 -14.75 -16.07
CA ILE A 320 -18.34 -15.93 -15.41
C ILE A 320 -16.91 -16.44 -15.79
N THR A 321 -16.04 -16.54 -14.75
CA THR A 321 -14.82 -17.41 -14.55
C THR A 321 -13.54 -17.11 -15.35
N ARG A 322 -12.28 -17.18 -14.85
CA ARG A 322 -11.66 -17.77 -13.63
C ARG A 322 -10.21 -17.23 -13.44
N ARG A 323 -9.97 -16.59 -12.30
CA ARG A 323 -8.79 -16.53 -11.37
C ARG A 323 -7.43 -17.20 -11.74
N ILE A 324 -6.32 -16.43 -11.76
CA ILE A 324 -4.94 -16.79 -11.32
C ILE A 324 -4.22 -15.55 -10.72
N LEU A 325 -3.42 -15.79 -9.67
CA LEU A 325 -2.89 -14.89 -8.63
C LEU A 325 -1.79 -13.90 -9.06
N LEU A 326 -1.83 -12.69 -8.47
CA LEU A 326 -0.70 -11.75 -8.35
C LEU A 326 -0.62 -11.29 -6.89
N SER A 327 0.06 -12.05 -6.03
CA SER A 327 0.52 -11.56 -4.73
C SER A 327 1.52 -12.53 -4.09
N GLU A 328 2.81 -12.25 -4.24
CA GLU A 328 3.89 -12.69 -3.32
C GLU A 328 4.98 -11.60 -3.38
N PRO A 329 5.32 -10.92 -2.28
CA PRO A 329 6.63 -10.29 -2.11
C PRO A 329 7.52 -11.14 -1.18
N PRO A 330 8.85 -11.00 -1.26
CA PRO A 330 9.77 -11.84 -0.50
C PRO A 330 10.00 -11.33 0.93
N GLY A 331 9.93 -12.27 1.89
CA GLY A 331 10.92 -12.47 2.95
C GLY A 331 11.14 -11.35 3.98
N ALA A 332 10.41 -11.42 5.10
CA ALA A 332 10.87 -10.89 6.38
C ALA A 332 11.78 -11.94 7.07
N ALA A 333 13.05 -11.60 7.28
CA ALA A 333 14.00 -12.41 8.01
C ALA A 333 14.08 -11.99 9.49
N GLY A 334 13.82 -12.95 10.38
CA GLY A 334 14.61 -13.17 11.60
C GLY A 334 14.38 -12.27 12.81
N ALA A 335 13.48 -12.65 13.70
CA ALA A 335 13.61 -12.41 15.14
C ALA A 335 13.58 -13.76 15.86
N ALA A 336 14.72 -14.16 16.44
CA ALA A 336 14.84 -15.35 17.27
C ALA A 336 14.34 -15.06 18.71
N PRO A 337 13.78 -16.06 19.43
CA PRO A 337 13.23 -15.87 20.76
C PRO A 337 14.32 -15.88 21.84
N ALA A 338 14.26 -14.91 22.76
CA ALA A 338 14.94 -14.98 24.04
C ALA A 338 14.03 -15.71 25.06
N SER A 339 14.54 -16.77 25.66
CA SER A 339 13.96 -17.46 26.82
C SER A 339 14.95 -17.33 28.02
N PRO A 340 14.57 -17.66 29.27
CA PRO A 340 14.52 -16.68 30.35
C PRO A 340 15.61 -16.90 31.41
N LEU A 341 15.91 -15.83 32.16
CA LEU A 341 16.37 -15.85 33.55
C LEU A 341 15.74 -14.68 34.28
#